data_AF-A0A9W8HS41-F1
#
_entry.id   AF-A0A9W8HS41-F1
#
_cell.length_a   1.000
_cell.length_b   1.000
_cell.length_c   1.000
_cell.angle_alpha   90.00
_cell.angle_beta   90.00
_cell.angle_gamma   90.00
#
_symmetry.space_group_name_H-M   'P 1'
#
loop_
_entity.id
_entity.type
_entity.pdbx_description
1 polymer ?
#
loop_
_entity_poly.entity_id
_entity_poly.type
_entity_poly.pdbx_seq_one_letter_code
_entity_poly.pdbx_strand_id
1 'polypeptide(L)'
;MAPIDAATEVAHMYDTVLILDFGSQYSHLITRRIREVGVYCELLPCTQKISELKFKPKGVILSGSPFSITDEGAPHVDPEVFKLGVPILGICYGLQEIARNLGGETSLAVKREYGHAELSLDPQADHHSYKLFQDIPSPTN
;
A
#
# COMPACT_ATOMS: atom_id res chain seq x y z
N MET A 1 15.62 25.76 18.63
CA MET A 1 14.57 25.22 17.75
C MET A 1 15.30 24.39 16.69
N ALA A 2 15.15 23.06 16.69
CA ALA A 2 15.81 22.21 15.69
C ALA A 2 15.26 22.56 14.29
N PRO A 3 16.08 22.50 13.22
CA PRO A 3 15.59 22.77 11.88
C PRO A 3 14.49 21.75 11.56
N ILE A 4 13.32 22.27 11.21
CA ILE A 4 12.23 21.46 10.68
C ILE A 4 12.72 21.00 9.31
N ASP A 5 12.82 19.70 9.11
CA ASP A 5 13.21 19.11 7.83
C ASP A 5 12.22 19.55 6.74
N ALA A 6 12.72 20.04 5.61
CA ALA A 6 11.93 20.58 4.51
C ALA A 6 10.88 19.56 4.00
N ALA A 7 11.15 18.26 4.07
CA ALA A 7 10.19 17.21 3.71
C ALA A 7 8.94 17.23 4.62
N THR A 8 9.12 17.54 5.90
CA THR A 8 8.02 17.66 6.87
C THR A 8 7.12 18.85 6.56
N GLU A 9 7.71 19.98 6.15
CA GLU A 9 6.98 21.21 5.85
C GLU A 9 6.13 21.05 4.58
N VAL A 10 6.66 20.35 3.57
CA VAL A 10 5.93 20.01 2.33
C VAL A 10 4.77 19.06 2.62
N ALA A 11 4.97 18.00 3.39
CA ALA A 11 3.92 17.01 3.69
C ALA A 11 2.72 17.61 4.48
N HIS A 12 2.94 18.70 5.21
CA HIS A 12 1.87 19.44 5.90
C HIS A 12 1.08 20.36 4.96
N MET A 13 1.69 20.80 3.86
CA MET A 13 1.14 21.80 2.95
C MET A 13 0.40 21.17 1.76
N TYR A 14 0.70 19.91 1.46
CA TYR A 14 0.11 19.17 0.34
C TYR A 14 -0.56 17.86 0.78
N ASP A 15 -1.57 17.46 0.01
CA ASP A 15 -2.15 16.12 0.12
C ASP A 15 -1.06 15.07 -0.15
N THR A 16 -0.80 14.25 0.86
CA THR A 16 0.33 13.33 0.89
C THR A 16 -0.14 11.88 0.92
N VAL A 17 0.39 11.05 0.02
CA VAL A 17 0.26 9.59 0.08
C VAL A 17 1.44 9.00 0.84
N LEU A 18 1.16 8.17 1.85
CA LEU A 18 2.19 7.41 2.56
C LEU A 18 2.37 6.05 1.90
N ILE A 19 3.61 5.69 1.56
CA ILE A 19 3.96 4.36 1.06
C ILE A 19 4.79 3.66 2.14
N LEU A 20 4.32 2.51 2.61
CA LEU A 20 5.02 1.67 3.57
C LEU A 20 5.67 0.48 2.86
N ASP A 21 7.00 0.45 2.92
CA ASP A 21 7.83 -0.50 2.19
C ASP A 21 8.14 -1.76 3.02
N PHE A 22 7.72 -2.92 2.51
CA PHE A 22 8.03 -4.24 3.04
C PHE A 22 9.27 -4.87 2.37
N GLY A 23 10.07 -4.07 1.65
CA GLY A 23 11.26 -4.52 0.92
C GLY A 23 10.98 -4.89 -0.54
N SER A 24 9.94 -4.30 -1.15
CA SER A 24 9.61 -4.59 -2.55
C SER A 24 10.70 -4.08 -3.48
N GLN A 25 11.07 -4.90 -4.48
CA GLN A 25 11.88 -4.43 -5.61
C GLN A 25 11.20 -3.31 -6.43
N TYR A 26 9.88 -3.10 -6.23
CA TYR A 26 9.08 -2.13 -6.99
C TYR A 26 8.64 -0.89 -6.18
N SER A 27 9.05 -0.74 -4.91
CA SER A 27 8.59 0.38 -4.07
C SER A 27 8.92 1.75 -4.69
N HIS A 28 10.12 1.92 -5.26
CA HIS A 28 10.48 3.15 -5.98
C HIS A 28 9.66 3.38 -7.26
N LEU A 29 9.18 2.32 -7.93
CA LEU A 29 8.30 2.48 -9.09
C LEU A 29 6.92 3.00 -8.66
N ILE A 30 6.38 2.52 -7.54
CA ILE A 30 5.14 3.05 -6.95
C ILE A 30 5.30 4.54 -6.66
N THR A 31 6.38 4.93 -5.96
CA THR A 31 6.71 6.34 -5.67
C THR A 31 6.77 7.18 -6.95
N ARG A 32 7.45 6.67 -7.99
CA ARG A 32 7.55 7.35 -9.27
C ARG A 32 6.18 7.55 -9.93
N ARG A 33 5.33 6.52 -9.97
CA ARG A 33 3.99 6.62 -10.60
C ARG A 33 3.09 7.64 -9.89
N ILE A 34 3.15 7.72 -8.57
CA ILE A 34 2.36 8.71 -7.80
C ILE A 34 2.84 10.14 -8.09
N ARG A 35 4.16 10.34 -8.18
CA ARG A 35 4.73 11.64 -8.53
C ARG A 35 4.44 12.04 -9.98
N GLU A 36 4.40 11.08 -10.91
CA GLU A 36 4.02 11.32 -12.31
C GLU A 36 2.57 11.83 -12.46
N VAL A 37 1.67 11.47 -11.55
CA VAL A 37 0.29 12.00 -11.51
C VAL A 37 0.16 13.28 -10.68
N GLY A 38 1.28 13.89 -10.25
CA GLY A 38 1.31 15.19 -9.57
C GLY A 38 0.97 15.16 -8.09
N VAL A 39 1.00 13.99 -7.44
CA VAL A 39 0.69 13.84 -6.01
C VAL A 39 1.97 13.71 -5.20
N TYR A 40 2.06 14.39 -4.05
CA TYR A 40 3.19 14.23 -3.14
C TYR A 40 3.11 12.89 -2.41
N CYS A 41 4.24 12.24 -2.23
CA CYS A 41 4.30 10.98 -1.50
C CYS A 41 5.61 10.79 -0.75
N GLU A 42 5.48 10.17 0.42
CA GLU A 42 6.59 9.74 1.28
C GLU A 42 6.74 8.22 1.21
N LEU A 43 7.98 7.75 1.05
CA LEU A 43 8.32 6.33 1.10
C LEU A 43 9.07 6.06 2.40
N LEU A 44 8.44 5.29 3.29
CA LEU A 44 8.97 4.94 4.61
C LEU A 44 9.01 3.42 4.78
N PRO A 45 9.88 2.88 5.64
CA PRO A 45 9.88 1.45 5.95
C PRO A 45 8.55 1.04 6.62
N CYS A 46 8.11 -0.20 6.41
CA CYS A 46 6.90 -0.74 7.05
C CYS A 46 6.95 -0.69 8.60
N THR A 47 8.14 -0.65 9.19
CA THR A 47 8.34 -0.53 10.63
C THR A 47 8.10 0.88 11.19
N GLN A 48 7.84 1.87 10.34
CA GLN A 48 7.52 3.24 10.73
C GLN A 48 6.32 3.26 11.70
N LYS A 49 6.52 3.89 12.86
CA LYS A 49 5.43 4.12 13.81
C LYS A 49 4.55 5.27 13.33
N ILE A 50 3.24 5.07 13.39
CA ILE A 50 2.26 6.07 12.97
C ILE A 50 2.23 7.25 13.93
N SER A 51 2.51 7.01 15.22
CA SER A 51 2.68 8.06 16.22
C SER A 51 3.84 9.02 15.96
N GLU A 52 4.83 8.61 15.15
CA GLU A 52 6.01 9.40 14.81
C GLU A 52 5.84 10.16 13.49
N LEU A 53 4.76 9.92 12.75
CA LEU A 53 4.47 10.66 11.53
C LEU A 53 4.23 12.13 11.84
N LYS A 54 4.96 12.98 11.13
CA LYS A 54 4.84 14.42 11.24
C LYS A 54 3.78 15.00 10.31
N PHE A 55 2.90 14.18 9.74
CA PHE A 55 1.83 14.62 8.84
C PHE A 55 0.70 13.59 8.87
N LYS A 56 -0.49 13.98 8.38
CA LYS A 56 -1.62 13.06 8.22
C LYS A 56 -1.75 12.68 6.74
N PRO A 57 -1.53 11.42 6.35
CA PRO A 57 -1.68 11.00 4.97
C PRO A 57 -3.14 11.09 4.52
N LYS A 58 -3.37 11.29 3.22
CA LYS A 58 -4.69 11.17 2.58
C LYS A 58 -5.01 9.76 2.11
N GLY A 59 -4.00 8.92 1.97
CA GLY A 59 -4.10 7.51 1.65
C GLY A 59 -2.79 6.79 1.97
N VAL A 60 -2.87 5.49 2.16
CA VAL A 60 -1.74 4.63 2.46
C VAL A 60 -1.61 3.55 1.40
N ILE A 61 -0.38 3.29 0.95
CA ILE A 61 -0.06 2.16 0.09
C ILE A 61 0.88 1.22 0.84
N LEU A 62 0.47 -0.05 0.93
CA LEU A 62 1.27 -1.14 1.48
C LEU A 62 1.93 -1.87 0.30
N SER A 63 3.27 -1.83 0.23
CA SER A 63 4.00 -2.40 -0.90
C SER A 63 3.98 -3.93 -0.92
N GLY A 64 4.52 -4.50 -2.00
CA GLY A 64 4.89 -5.91 -2.03
C GLY A 64 6.11 -6.24 -1.15
N SER A 65 6.48 -7.51 -1.10
CA SER A 65 7.65 -8.00 -0.36
C SER A 65 8.17 -9.30 -0.99
N PRO A 66 9.47 -9.61 -0.88
CA PRO A 66 10.00 -10.93 -1.23
C PRO A 66 9.73 -12.02 -0.17
N PHE A 67 9.29 -11.62 1.02
CA PHE A 67 8.99 -12.51 2.16
C PHE A 67 7.61 -13.18 2.02
N SER A 68 7.40 -14.30 2.72
CA SER A 68 6.04 -14.83 2.94
C SER A 68 5.43 -14.20 4.19
N ILE A 69 4.14 -13.86 4.13
CA ILE A 69 3.39 -13.31 5.28
C ILE A 69 3.31 -14.29 6.45
N THR A 70 3.49 -15.59 6.17
CA THR A 70 3.44 -16.70 7.13
C THR A 70 4.77 -17.01 7.79
N ASP A 71 5.88 -16.43 7.32
CA ASP A 71 7.21 -16.74 7.84
C ASP A 71 7.39 -16.19 9.27
N GLU A 72 8.19 -16.88 10.09
CA GLU A 72 8.57 -16.38 11.41
C GLU A 72 9.42 -15.12 11.25
N GLY A 73 8.95 -13.99 11.81
CA GLY A 73 9.62 -12.69 11.66
C GLY A 73 9.24 -11.93 10.38
N ALA A 74 8.16 -12.31 9.70
CA ALA A 74 7.64 -11.58 8.56
C ALA A 74 7.38 -10.08 8.91
N PRO A 75 7.66 -9.15 7.98
CA PRO A 75 7.53 -7.72 8.26
C PRO A 75 6.07 -7.30 8.37
N HIS A 76 5.71 -6.62 9.46
CA HIS A 76 4.36 -6.11 9.67
C HIS A 76 4.36 -4.61 9.89
N VAL A 77 3.28 -3.96 9.48
CA VAL A 77 3.09 -2.53 9.74
C VAL A 77 2.65 -2.29 11.17
N ASP A 78 2.83 -1.04 11.61
CA ASP A 78 2.19 -0.57 12.83
C ASP A 78 0.65 -0.73 12.72
N PRO A 79 -0.02 -1.46 13.64
CA PRO A 79 -1.47 -1.68 13.58
C PRO A 79 -2.30 -0.39 13.56
N GLU A 80 -1.74 0.71 14.05
CA GLU A 80 -2.39 2.03 14.00
C GLU A 80 -2.62 2.53 12.56
N VAL A 81 -1.92 1.99 11.55
CA VAL A 81 -2.17 2.26 10.12
C VAL A 81 -3.64 2.06 9.77
N PHE A 82 -4.23 0.95 10.25
CA PHE A 82 -5.61 0.58 9.96
C PHE A 82 -6.66 1.46 10.68
N LYS A 83 -6.22 2.31 11.61
CA LYS A 83 -7.07 3.21 12.39
C LYS A 83 -7.02 4.66 11.92
N LEU A 84 -6.21 4.97 10.90
CA LEU A 84 -6.04 6.33 10.36
C LEU A 84 -7.31 6.92 9.73
N GLY A 85 -8.29 6.07 9.37
CA GLY A 85 -9.54 6.51 8.75
C GLY A 85 -9.37 7.04 7.33
N VAL A 86 -8.36 6.53 6.61
CA VAL A 86 -8.05 6.90 5.22
C VAL A 86 -8.00 5.64 4.34
N PRO A 87 -8.17 5.75 3.02
CA PRO A 87 -8.08 4.61 2.12
C PRO A 87 -6.71 3.92 2.19
N ILE A 88 -6.71 2.59 2.15
CA ILE A 88 -5.50 1.76 2.16
C ILE A 88 -5.51 0.86 0.92
N LEU A 89 -4.45 0.92 0.12
CA LEU A 89 -4.23 0.02 -1.01
C LEU A 89 -3.11 -0.96 -0.68
N GLY A 90 -3.40 -2.26 -0.73
CA GLY A 90 -2.40 -3.32 -0.56
C GLY A 90 -1.98 -3.90 -1.91
N ILE A 91 -0.67 -3.98 -2.15
CA ILE A 91 -0.09 -4.58 -3.36
C ILE A 91 0.64 -5.85 -2.98
N CYS A 92 0.21 -7.00 -3.50
CA CYS A 92 0.81 -8.32 -3.23
C CYS A 92 0.88 -8.59 -1.71
N TYR A 93 2.07 -8.55 -1.10
CA TYR A 93 2.24 -8.71 0.35
C TYR A 93 1.37 -7.74 1.15
N GLY A 94 1.26 -6.47 0.72
CA GLY A 94 0.40 -5.50 1.39
C GLY A 94 -1.09 -5.88 1.39
N LEU A 95 -1.56 -6.61 0.37
CA LEU A 95 -2.93 -7.14 0.36
C LEU A 95 -3.09 -8.28 1.38
N GLN A 96 -2.08 -9.14 1.50
CA GLN A 96 -2.06 -10.22 2.50
C GLN A 96 -2.05 -9.66 3.92
N GLU A 97 -1.29 -8.59 4.16
CA GLU A 97 -1.27 -7.88 5.44
C GLU A 97 -2.65 -7.30 5.80
N ILE A 98 -3.36 -6.69 4.84
CA ILE A 98 -4.74 -6.22 5.04
C ILE A 98 -5.66 -7.39 5.40
N ALA A 99 -5.61 -8.48 4.62
CA ALA A 99 -6.44 -9.66 4.84
C ALA A 99 -6.23 -10.24 6.24
N ARG A 100 -4.96 -10.38 6.67
CA ARG A 100 -4.60 -10.85 8.01
C ARG A 100 -5.13 -9.92 9.11
N ASN A 101 -4.98 -8.60 8.96
CA ASN A 101 -5.47 -7.64 9.94
C ASN A 101 -6.99 -7.71 10.12
N LEU A 102 -7.73 -8.08 9.07
CA LEU A 102 -9.19 -8.30 9.11
C LEU A 102 -9.59 -9.69 9.63
N GLY A 103 -8.64 -10.51 10.09
CA GLY A 103 -8.89 -11.87 10.58
C GLY A 103 -9.02 -12.92 9.46
N GLY A 104 -8.67 -12.58 8.23
CA GLY A 104 -8.61 -13.51 7.11
C GLY A 104 -7.38 -14.43 7.20
N GLU A 105 -7.52 -15.63 6.66
CA GLU A 105 -6.43 -16.61 6.57
C GLU A 105 -5.73 -16.51 5.21
N THR A 106 -4.40 -16.49 5.22
CA THR A 106 -3.57 -16.55 4.01
C THR A 106 -2.94 -17.93 3.91
N SER A 107 -3.25 -18.67 2.85
CA SER A 107 -2.64 -19.97 2.59
C SER A 107 -1.32 -19.84 1.83
N LEU A 108 -0.39 -20.74 2.13
CA LEU A 108 0.85 -20.88 1.37
C LEU A 108 0.53 -21.39 -0.03
N ALA A 109 0.84 -20.59 -1.06
CA ALA A 109 0.88 -21.09 -2.42
C ALA A 109 2.17 -21.90 -2.61
N VAL A 110 2.05 -23.14 -3.12
CA VAL A 110 3.18 -24.07 -3.35
C VAL A 110 4.17 -23.51 -4.38
N LYS A 111 3.77 -22.52 -5.20
CA LYS A 111 4.59 -21.89 -6.23
C LYS A 111 4.38 -20.37 -6.23
N ARG A 112 5.49 -19.62 -6.29
CA ARG A 112 5.44 -18.17 -6.55
C ARG A 112 5.14 -17.97 -8.03
N GLU A 113 3.95 -17.49 -8.35
CA GLU A 113 3.58 -17.18 -9.74
C GLU A 113 3.88 -15.70 -10.02
N TYR A 114 4.80 -15.48 -10.95
CA TYR A 114 5.00 -14.19 -11.60
C TYR A 114 4.75 -14.40 -13.09
N GLY A 115 3.68 -13.81 -13.61
CA GLY A 115 3.25 -14.02 -14.98
C GLY A 115 2.05 -13.16 -15.35
N HIS A 116 1.76 -13.13 -16.64
CA HIS A 116 0.53 -12.51 -17.13
C HIS A 116 -0.67 -13.33 -16.67
N ALA A 117 -1.69 -12.64 -16.16
CA ALA A 117 -2.98 -13.22 -15.81
C ALA A 117 -4.08 -12.28 -16.29
N GLU A 118 -5.20 -12.84 -16.73
CA GLU A 118 -6.41 -12.08 -17.01
C GLU A 118 -7.26 -11.98 -15.74
N LEU A 119 -7.72 -10.77 -15.44
CA LEU A 119 -8.56 -10.50 -14.28
C LEU A 119 -10.01 -10.32 -14.73
N SER A 120 -10.89 -11.14 -14.19
CA SER A 120 -12.35 -10.97 -14.31
C SER A 120 -12.87 -10.29 -13.07
N LEU A 121 -13.52 -9.14 -13.23
CA LEU A 121 -14.20 -8.45 -12.13
C LEU A 121 -15.58 -9.06 -11.94
N ASP A 122 -15.90 -9.45 -10.71
CA ASP A 122 -17.27 -9.85 -10.37
C ASP A 122 -18.13 -8.57 -10.28
N PRO A 123 -19.21 -8.43 -11.07
CA PRO A 123 -20.11 -7.29 -10.99
C PRO A 123 -20.82 -7.15 -9.64
N GLN A 124 -20.85 -8.22 -8.84
CA GLN A 124 -21.37 -8.24 -7.48
C GLN A 124 -20.29 -8.01 -6.41
N ALA A 125 -19.03 -7.76 -6.82
CA ALA A 125 -17.94 -7.45 -5.91
C ALA A 125 -18.23 -6.18 -5.10
N ASP A 126 -17.49 -6.01 -4.01
CA ASP A 126 -17.67 -4.88 -3.11
C ASP A 126 -17.52 -3.53 -3.85
N HIS A 127 -18.15 -2.50 -3.30
CA HIS A 127 -18.19 -1.18 -3.92
C HIS A 127 -16.79 -0.54 -4.08
N HIS A 128 -15.78 -0.96 -3.31
CA HIS A 128 -14.43 -0.41 -3.41
C HIS A 128 -13.61 -1.03 -4.54
N SER A 129 -13.64 -2.35 -4.71
CA SER A 129 -12.98 -3.03 -5.82
C SER A 129 -13.57 -2.60 -7.16
N TYR A 130 -14.89 -2.49 -7.26
CA TYR A 130 -15.54 -1.94 -8.45
C TYR A 130 -15.04 -0.52 -8.78
N LYS A 131 -15.02 0.38 -7.79
CA LYS A 131 -14.52 1.76 -7.96
C LYS A 131 -13.05 1.83 -8.36
N LEU A 132 -12.21 0.93 -7.85
CA LEU A 132 -10.77 0.91 -8.18
C LEU A 132 -10.52 0.62 -9.66
N PHE A 133 -11.38 -0.19 -10.29
CA PHE A 133 -11.21 -0.63 -11.68
C PHE A 133 -12.24 -0.05 -12.66
N GLN A 134 -13.20 0.77 -12.21
CA GLN A 134 -14.35 1.22 -13.01
C GLN A 134 -13.98 1.91 -14.33
N ASP A 135 -12.84 2.60 -14.37
CA ASP A 135 -12.38 3.39 -15.54
C ASP A 135 -11.31 2.64 -16.36
N ILE A 136 -11.01 1.38 -16.01
CA ILE A 136 -10.05 0.55 -16.75
C ILE A 136 -10.81 -0.23 -17.82
N PRO A 137 -10.51 -0.02 -19.12
CA PRO A 137 -11.18 -0.75 -20.19
C PRO A 137 -10.87 -2.24 -20.06
N SER A 138 -11.92 -3.07 -20.11
CA SER A 138 -11.73 -4.53 -20.18
C SER A 138 -11.02 -4.89 -21.48
N PRO A 139 -10.04 -5.81 -21.45
CA PRO A 139 -9.33 -6.25 -22.66
C PRO A 139 -10.25 -6.99 -23.66
N THR A 140 -11.49 -7.28 -23.26
CA THR A 140 -12.53 -7.85 -24.11
C THR A 140 -13.41 -6.74 -24.71
N ASN A 141 -12.91 -6.13 -25.79
CA ASN A 141 -13.70 -5.52 -26.88
C ASN A 141 -12.84 -5.44 -28.14
#